data_AF-A0A388NTB6-F1
#
_entry.id   AF-A0A388NTB6-F1
#
_cell.length_a   1.000
_cell.length_b   1.000
_cell.length_c   1.000
_cell.angle_alpha   90.00
_cell.angle_beta   90.00
_cell.angle_gamma   90.00
#
_symmetry.space_group_name_H-M   'P 1'
#
loop_
_entity.id
_entity.type
_entity.pdbx_description
1 polymer ?
#
loop_
_entity_poly.entity_id
_entity_poly.type
_entity_poly.pdbx_seq_one_letter_code
_entity_poly.pdbx_strand_id
1 'polypeptide(L)'
;MALKGWIAIAGSSELALRWPSVLAGAVLVALTYRLGRALAWQAAAAGAAALAAFNPFLVWYAQDARVYSLLAALVLGAAWLTWRAAQKRDWQLWVWAGCLWWLALFAHYFAALALASILLALIVAAHTRARWRAAFGMSAGITLAQLPWLAYVAPLLVGHSKSWISAAGSMEVLWRLLTVFSAGQASAGASPMNQAIGALVLAALLIWGSVLLLRRALRAAAWVLALAVGTPLWLWLLSFYRPVFTEQYALVALPGVCLLAAAGLSGLAAAGWWGKAGRSFAYTTFIAISLLSLSNYYFNPRYSKSPDWRAVSDYLVRTARADEVVALNLPDPAFYYYYRAPMPVEAVPAAPLAEIGGA
;
A
#
# COMPACT_ATOMS: atom_id res chain seq x y z
N MET A 1 -1.26 17.30 10.83
CA MET A 1 -2.30 18.34 11.03
C MET A 1 -3.69 17.86 10.64
N ALA A 2 -3.89 17.22 9.48
CA ALA A 2 -5.20 16.69 9.06
C ALA A 2 -5.85 15.74 10.10
N LEU A 3 -5.09 14.77 10.66
CA LEU A 3 -5.62 13.87 11.68
C LEU A 3 -6.03 14.61 12.98
N LYS A 4 -5.32 15.68 13.37
CA LYS A 4 -5.69 16.49 14.54
C LYS A 4 -7.03 17.20 14.33
N GLY A 5 -7.24 17.77 13.14
CA GLY A 5 -8.51 18.38 12.76
C GLY A 5 -9.65 17.36 12.73
N TRP A 6 -9.39 16.15 12.21
CA TRP A 6 -10.37 15.05 12.25
C TRP A 6 -10.72 14.64 13.69
N ILE A 7 -9.72 14.44 14.56
CA ILE A 7 -9.93 14.09 15.97
C ILE A 7 -10.75 15.16 16.70
N ALA A 8 -10.53 16.45 16.41
CA ALA A 8 -11.29 17.53 17.02
C ALA A 8 -12.80 17.47 16.72
N ILE A 9 -13.20 16.86 15.60
CA ILE A 9 -14.60 16.79 15.16
C ILE A 9 -15.21 15.42 15.45
N ALA A 10 -14.48 14.34 15.15
CA ALA A 10 -14.95 12.96 15.25
C ALA A 10 -14.59 12.27 16.58
N GLY A 11 -13.78 12.92 17.42
CA GLY A 11 -13.27 12.35 18.66
C GLY A 11 -12.04 11.45 18.46
N SER A 12 -11.57 10.86 19.56
CA SER A 12 -10.35 10.04 19.60
C SER A 12 -10.63 8.54 19.73
N SER A 13 -11.86 8.07 19.50
CA SER A 13 -12.18 6.64 19.57
C SER A 13 -11.42 5.86 18.49
N GLU A 14 -11.16 4.58 18.72
CA GLU A 14 -10.45 3.73 17.74
C GLU A 14 -11.14 3.67 16.39
N LEU A 15 -12.48 3.66 16.40
CA LEU A 15 -13.28 3.71 15.19
C LEU A 15 -13.05 5.03 14.45
N ALA A 16 -13.12 6.17 15.16
CA ALA A 16 -12.89 7.48 14.57
C ALA A 16 -11.48 7.58 13.97
N LEU A 17 -10.45 7.09 14.66
CA LEU A 17 -9.06 7.13 14.19
C LEU A 17 -8.82 6.28 12.92
N ARG A 18 -9.56 5.19 12.74
CA ARG A 18 -9.42 4.28 11.58
C ARG A 18 -10.30 4.66 10.39
N TRP A 19 -11.36 5.43 10.63
CA TRP A 19 -12.34 5.78 9.59
C TRP A 19 -11.76 6.43 8.33
N PRO A 20 -10.79 7.37 8.43
CA PRO A 20 -10.15 7.94 7.23
C PRO A 20 -9.49 6.88 6.33
N SER A 21 -8.87 5.86 6.92
CA SER A 21 -8.25 4.76 6.19
C SER A 21 -9.28 3.85 5.53
N VAL A 22 -10.42 3.62 6.20
CA VAL A 22 -11.55 2.84 5.65
C VAL A 22 -12.11 3.53 4.41
N LEU A 23 -12.38 4.84 4.50
CA LEU A 23 -12.87 5.64 3.38
C LEU A 23 -11.86 5.65 2.21
N ALA A 24 -10.58 5.83 2.52
CA ALA A 24 -9.53 5.78 1.51
C ALA A 24 -9.45 4.41 0.81
N GLY A 25 -9.59 3.31 1.56
CA GLY A 25 -9.66 1.96 1.01
C GLY A 25 -10.86 1.77 0.08
N ALA A 26 -12.04 2.26 0.45
CA ALA A 26 -13.22 2.21 -0.41
C ALA A 26 -13.04 3.03 -1.70
N VAL A 27 -12.47 4.24 -1.59
CA VAL A 27 -12.11 5.08 -2.74
C VAL A 27 -11.08 4.39 -3.62
N LEU A 28 -10.09 3.70 -3.04
CA LEU A 28 -9.09 2.94 -3.79
C LEU A 28 -9.72 1.84 -4.65
N VAL A 29 -10.69 1.10 -4.12
CA VAL A 29 -11.44 0.07 -4.87
C VAL A 29 -12.21 0.70 -6.04
N ALA A 30 -12.91 1.82 -5.78
CA ALA A 30 -13.63 2.55 -6.82
C ALA A 30 -12.70 3.09 -7.91
N LEU A 31 -11.54 3.64 -7.52
CA LEU A 31 -10.52 4.11 -8.44
C LEU A 31 -9.88 2.96 -9.23
N THR A 32 -9.72 1.78 -8.62
CA THR A 32 -9.23 0.57 -9.31
C THR A 32 -10.19 0.18 -10.43
N TYR A 33 -11.51 0.18 -10.16
CA TYR A 33 -12.54 0.00 -11.19
C TYR A 33 -12.44 1.07 -12.30
N ARG A 34 -12.41 2.35 -11.90
CA ARG A 34 -12.40 3.47 -12.87
C ARG A 34 -11.17 3.47 -13.75
N LEU A 35 -10.01 3.17 -13.19
CA LEU A 35 -8.76 3.10 -13.93
C LEU A 35 -8.74 1.87 -14.84
N GLY A 36 -9.24 0.73 -14.38
CA GLY A 36 -9.45 -0.45 -15.23
C GLY A 36 -10.32 -0.13 -16.43
N ARG A 37 -11.49 0.50 -16.22
CA ARG A 37 -12.37 0.95 -17.31
C ARG A 37 -11.66 1.85 -18.34
N ALA A 38 -10.69 2.63 -17.91
CA ALA A 38 -9.94 3.58 -18.73
C ALA A 38 -8.75 2.94 -19.47
N LEU A 39 -7.95 2.13 -18.77
CA LEU A 39 -6.71 1.54 -19.28
C LEU A 39 -6.92 0.15 -19.87
N ALA A 40 -7.66 -0.72 -19.20
CA ALA A 40 -7.64 -2.14 -19.50
C ALA A 40 -9.05 -2.74 -19.43
N TRP A 41 -9.58 -3.13 -20.59
CA TRP A 41 -10.79 -3.93 -20.79
C TRP A 41 -11.93 -3.69 -19.80
N GLN A 42 -13.01 -3.13 -20.31
CA GLN A 42 -14.28 -2.99 -19.59
C GLN A 42 -14.70 -4.27 -18.84
N ALA A 43 -14.38 -5.45 -19.38
CA ALA A 43 -14.60 -6.75 -18.75
C ALA A 43 -13.70 -7.07 -17.53
N ALA A 44 -12.46 -6.55 -17.49
CA ALA A 44 -11.49 -6.80 -16.42
C ALA A 44 -11.65 -5.83 -15.23
N ALA A 45 -12.23 -4.65 -15.46
CA ALA A 45 -12.32 -3.60 -14.44
C ALA A 45 -13.09 -4.02 -13.17
N ALA A 46 -14.23 -4.69 -13.33
CA ALA A 46 -15.01 -5.20 -12.21
C ALA A 46 -14.25 -6.31 -11.46
N GLY A 47 -13.56 -7.17 -12.19
CA GLY A 47 -12.70 -8.21 -11.63
C GLY A 47 -11.56 -7.63 -10.80
N ALA A 48 -10.87 -6.60 -11.29
CA ALA A 48 -9.80 -5.94 -10.57
C ALA A 48 -10.30 -5.27 -9.28
N ALA A 49 -11.47 -4.63 -9.33
CA ALA A 49 -12.10 -4.04 -8.16
C ALA A 49 -12.53 -5.10 -7.15
N ALA A 50 -13.05 -6.25 -7.60
CA ALA A 50 -13.36 -7.38 -6.72
C ALA A 50 -12.09 -7.94 -6.05
N LEU A 51 -11.02 -8.17 -6.81
CA LEU A 51 -9.73 -8.59 -6.25
C LEU A 51 -9.23 -7.60 -5.19
N ALA A 52 -9.32 -6.29 -5.46
CA ALA A 52 -8.93 -5.26 -4.50
C ALA A 52 -9.83 -5.23 -3.26
N ALA A 53 -11.15 -5.35 -3.43
CA ALA A 53 -12.12 -5.30 -2.33
C ALA A 53 -11.97 -6.45 -1.34
N PHE A 54 -11.65 -7.65 -1.84
CA PHE A 54 -11.43 -8.83 -1.00
C PHE A 54 -9.97 -9.01 -0.58
N ASN A 55 -9.04 -8.17 -1.04
CA ASN A 55 -7.62 -8.37 -0.76
C ASN A 55 -7.30 -8.20 0.74
N PRO A 56 -6.77 -9.23 1.44
CA PRO A 56 -6.51 -9.13 2.87
C PRO A 56 -5.47 -8.07 3.25
N PHE A 57 -4.52 -7.77 2.35
CA PHE A 57 -3.53 -6.73 2.58
C PHE A 57 -4.13 -5.33 2.51
N LEU A 58 -5.04 -5.07 1.55
CA LEU A 58 -5.76 -3.79 1.51
C LEU A 58 -6.70 -3.63 2.71
N VAL A 59 -7.42 -4.69 3.09
CA VAL A 59 -8.30 -4.68 4.27
C VAL A 59 -7.50 -4.41 5.55
N TRP A 60 -6.33 -5.05 5.69
CA TRP A 60 -5.45 -4.84 6.83
C TRP A 60 -5.07 -3.37 7.01
N TYR A 61 -4.69 -2.66 5.95
CA TYR A 61 -4.32 -1.23 6.04
C TYR A 61 -5.52 -0.29 6.00
N ALA A 62 -6.67 -0.71 5.47
CA ALA A 62 -7.91 0.06 5.58
C ALA A 62 -8.36 0.21 7.05
N GLN A 63 -7.98 -0.75 7.90
CA GLN A 63 -8.27 -0.75 9.34
C GLN A 63 -7.13 -0.26 10.21
N ASP A 64 -6.05 0.23 9.61
CA ASP A 64 -4.92 0.77 10.34
C ASP A 64 -5.06 2.30 10.43
N ALA A 65 -4.76 2.88 11.58
CA ALA A 65 -4.74 4.34 11.76
C ALA A 65 -3.42 4.93 11.20
N ARG A 66 -3.08 4.53 9.97
CA ARG A 66 -1.86 4.88 9.24
C ARG A 66 -2.18 5.37 7.83
N VAL A 67 -1.22 6.05 7.23
CA VAL A 67 -1.40 6.76 5.96
C VAL A 67 -1.52 5.86 4.71
N TYR A 68 -1.22 4.57 4.79
CA TYR A 68 -1.00 3.72 3.61
C TYR A 68 -2.21 3.58 2.68
N SER A 69 -3.42 3.47 3.22
CA SER A 69 -4.65 3.41 2.42
C SER A 69 -4.91 4.73 1.69
N LEU A 70 -4.71 5.86 2.41
CA LEU A 70 -4.80 7.20 1.83
C LEU A 70 -3.75 7.41 0.75
N LEU A 71 -2.51 7.02 1.01
CA LEU A 71 -1.40 7.10 0.07
C LEU A 71 -1.72 6.36 -1.23
N ALA A 72 -2.19 5.11 -1.14
CA ALA A 72 -2.54 4.34 -2.32
C ALA A 72 -3.69 4.97 -3.11
N ALA A 73 -4.71 5.50 -2.43
CA ALA A 73 -5.83 6.18 -3.10
C ALA A 73 -5.39 7.46 -3.81
N LEU A 74 -4.55 8.27 -3.16
CA LEU A 74 -3.97 9.48 -3.74
C LEU A 74 -3.08 9.15 -4.95
N VAL A 75 -2.18 8.18 -4.83
CA VAL A 75 -1.31 7.74 -5.93
C VAL A 75 -2.13 7.22 -7.11
N LEU A 76 -3.15 6.39 -6.87
CA LEU A 76 -3.98 5.84 -7.94
C LEU A 76 -4.84 6.93 -8.62
N GLY A 77 -5.39 7.85 -7.83
CA GLY A 77 -6.14 9.00 -8.33
C GLY A 77 -5.25 9.94 -9.15
N ALA A 78 -4.03 10.22 -8.66
CA ALA A 78 -3.04 11.03 -9.34
C ALA A 78 -2.63 10.38 -10.67
N ALA A 79 -2.31 9.09 -10.66
CA ALA A 79 -1.98 8.33 -11.87
C ALA A 79 -3.12 8.33 -12.90
N TRP A 80 -4.37 8.15 -12.46
CA TRP A 80 -5.54 8.23 -13.32
C TRP A 80 -5.71 9.62 -13.94
N LEU A 81 -5.56 10.69 -13.16
CA LEU A 81 -5.63 12.05 -13.69
C LEU A 81 -4.48 12.38 -14.61
N THR A 82 -3.24 11.97 -14.31
CA THR A 82 -2.08 12.13 -15.20
C THR A 82 -2.32 11.43 -16.54
N TRP A 83 -2.83 10.19 -16.52
CA TRP A 83 -3.20 9.49 -17.75
C TRP A 83 -4.28 10.26 -18.51
N ARG A 84 -5.37 10.67 -17.84
CA ARG A 84 -6.47 11.41 -18.48
C ARG A 84 -6.01 12.77 -19.05
N ALA A 85 -5.10 13.46 -18.37
CA ALA A 85 -4.49 14.71 -18.80
C ALA A 85 -3.58 14.52 -20.02
N ALA A 86 -2.97 13.34 -20.16
CA ALA A 86 -2.18 13.01 -21.35
C ALA A 86 -3.07 12.72 -22.57
N GLN A 87 -4.26 12.14 -22.34
CA GLN A 87 -5.23 11.84 -23.39
C GLN A 87 -5.99 13.09 -23.89
N LYS A 88 -6.29 14.04 -23.00
CA LYS A 88 -7.05 15.27 -23.32
C LYS A 88 -6.14 16.49 -23.47
N ARG A 89 -6.58 17.53 -24.18
CA ARG A 89 -5.87 18.84 -24.23
C ARG A 89 -6.37 19.78 -23.13
N ASP A 90 -6.39 19.29 -21.90
CA ASP A 90 -6.95 20.00 -20.76
C ASP A 90 -5.88 20.20 -19.67
N TRP A 91 -5.45 21.45 -19.50
CA TRP A 91 -4.39 21.80 -18.54
C TRP A 91 -4.86 21.69 -17.09
N GLN A 92 -6.16 21.81 -16.82
CA GLN A 92 -6.69 21.70 -15.45
C GLN A 92 -6.48 20.29 -14.91
N LEU A 93 -6.56 19.27 -15.77
CA LEU A 93 -6.26 17.89 -15.37
C LEU A 93 -4.81 17.71 -14.91
N TRP A 94 -3.85 18.43 -15.50
CA TRP A 94 -2.46 18.43 -15.06
C TRP A 94 -2.30 19.08 -13.69
N VAL A 95 -3.03 20.16 -13.42
CA VAL A 95 -3.04 20.81 -12.11
C VAL A 95 -3.62 19.88 -11.06
N TRP A 96 -4.80 19.29 -11.31
CA TRP A 96 -5.42 18.36 -10.37
C TRP A 96 -4.57 17.11 -10.13
N ALA A 97 -3.94 16.56 -11.17
CA ALA A 97 -2.97 15.47 -11.02
C ALA A 97 -1.77 15.91 -10.15
N GLY A 98 -1.25 17.11 -10.38
CA GLY A 98 -0.18 17.71 -9.59
C GLY A 98 -0.54 17.86 -8.11
N CYS A 99 -1.74 18.35 -7.81
CA CYS A 99 -2.24 18.46 -6.45
C CYS A 99 -2.32 17.10 -5.75
N LEU A 100 -2.83 16.06 -6.42
CA LEU A 100 -2.90 14.72 -5.82
C LEU A 100 -1.51 14.09 -5.61
N TRP A 101 -0.58 14.28 -6.55
CA TRP A 101 0.81 13.84 -6.38
C TRP A 101 1.50 14.58 -5.24
N TRP A 102 1.30 15.89 -5.12
CA TRP A 102 1.81 16.69 -4.01
C TRP A 102 1.24 16.21 -2.68
N LEU A 103 -0.08 15.98 -2.58
CA LEU A 103 -0.69 15.40 -1.38
C LEU A 103 -0.14 14.01 -1.07
N ALA A 104 0.09 13.16 -2.06
CA ALA A 104 0.69 11.84 -1.88
C ALA A 104 2.13 11.94 -1.33
N LEU A 105 2.95 12.85 -1.85
CA LEU A 105 4.32 13.12 -1.38
C LEU A 105 4.34 13.69 0.03
N PHE A 106 3.40 14.56 0.34
CA PHE A 106 3.21 15.10 1.68
C PHE A 106 2.76 14.01 2.67
N ALA A 107 1.94 13.05 2.20
CA ALA A 107 1.50 11.91 2.99
C ALA A 107 2.64 10.90 3.22
N HIS A 108 3.45 10.62 2.18
CA HIS A 108 4.60 9.74 2.26
C HIS A 108 5.59 10.00 1.11
N TYR A 109 6.87 10.25 1.43
CA TYR A 109 7.90 10.61 0.44
C TYR A 109 8.15 9.53 -0.63
N PHE A 110 7.92 8.24 -0.33
CA PHE A 110 7.95 7.17 -1.34
C PHE A 110 6.89 7.28 -2.46
N ALA A 111 5.91 8.19 -2.37
CA ALA A 111 5.07 8.55 -3.51
C ALA A 111 5.90 9.03 -4.72
N ALA A 112 7.12 9.54 -4.50
CA ALA A 112 8.05 9.92 -5.55
C ALA A 112 8.39 8.75 -6.48
N LEU A 113 8.47 7.54 -5.95
CA LEU A 113 8.78 6.33 -6.72
C LEU A 113 7.63 5.98 -7.66
N ALA A 114 6.39 6.07 -7.17
CA ALA A 114 5.19 5.89 -7.99
C ALA A 114 5.08 6.99 -9.07
N LEU A 115 5.36 8.25 -8.72
CA LEU A 115 5.40 9.36 -9.68
C LEU A 115 6.43 9.08 -10.77
N ALA A 116 7.65 8.68 -10.42
CA ALA A 116 8.70 8.35 -11.38
C ALA A 116 8.27 7.22 -12.33
N SER A 117 7.65 6.15 -11.81
CA SER A 117 7.12 5.06 -12.64
C SER A 117 6.05 5.53 -13.62
N ILE A 118 5.14 6.41 -13.19
CA ILE A 118 4.08 6.95 -14.04
C ILE A 118 4.64 7.90 -15.11
N LEU A 119 5.61 8.74 -14.76
CA LEU A 119 6.29 9.60 -15.73
C LEU A 119 7.07 8.77 -16.77
N LEU A 120 7.72 7.68 -16.33
CA LEU A 120 8.37 6.74 -17.24
C LEU A 120 7.36 6.08 -18.19
N ALA A 121 6.21 5.62 -17.68
CA ALA A 121 5.14 5.07 -18.51
C ALA A 121 4.65 6.08 -19.55
N LEU A 122 4.52 7.35 -19.15
CA LEU A 122 4.11 8.43 -20.05
C LEU A 122 5.09 8.61 -21.22
N ILE A 123 6.39 8.56 -20.94
CA ILE A 123 7.47 8.75 -21.93
C ILE A 123 7.60 7.52 -22.85
N VAL A 124 7.53 6.32 -22.28
CA VAL A 124 7.67 5.06 -23.04
C VAL A 124 6.46 4.81 -23.93
N ALA A 125 5.25 5.18 -23.48
CA ALA A 125 4.05 4.93 -24.27
C ALA A 125 3.90 5.96 -25.41
N ALA A 126 3.98 5.47 -26.65
CA ALA A 126 3.97 6.31 -27.87
C ALA A 126 2.80 7.30 -27.97
N HIS A 127 1.63 6.92 -27.43
CA HIS A 127 0.42 7.74 -27.45
C HIS A 127 0.42 8.90 -26.44
N THR A 128 1.26 8.86 -25.42
CA THR A 128 1.36 9.90 -24.37
C THR A 128 2.69 10.65 -24.36
N ARG A 129 3.73 10.11 -25.02
CA ARG A 129 5.11 10.67 -24.97
C ARG A 129 5.22 12.15 -25.37
N ALA A 130 4.34 12.62 -26.26
CA ALA A 130 4.32 14.02 -26.71
C ALA A 130 3.96 15.00 -25.56
N ARG A 131 3.46 14.51 -24.43
CA ARG A 131 3.03 15.30 -23.28
C ARG A 131 4.11 15.50 -22.22
N TRP A 132 5.36 15.11 -22.49
CA TRP A 132 6.47 15.22 -21.54
C TRP A 132 6.67 16.63 -20.99
N ARG A 133 6.43 17.68 -21.79
CA ARG A 133 6.54 19.09 -21.33
C ARG A 133 5.49 19.45 -20.29
N ALA A 134 4.25 18.99 -20.46
CA ALA A 134 3.19 19.22 -19.49
C ALA A 134 3.46 18.42 -18.20
N ALA A 135 3.95 17.19 -18.35
CA ALA A 135 4.38 16.38 -17.22
C ALA A 135 5.55 17.02 -16.46
N PHE A 136 6.52 17.60 -17.18
CA PHE A 136 7.62 18.37 -16.60
C PHE A 136 7.10 19.59 -15.83
N GLY A 137 6.18 20.38 -16.41
CA GLY A 137 5.58 21.52 -15.73
C GLY A 137 4.84 21.13 -14.45
N MET A 138 4.09 20.03 -14.47
CA MET A 138 3.44 19.44 -13.29
C MET A 138 4.48 19.06 -12.23
N SER A 139 5.52 18.31 -12.60
CA SER A 139 6.59 17.89 -11.70
C SER A 139 7.36 19.07 -11.11
N ALA A 140 7.65 20.10 -11.92
CA ALA A 140 8.29 21.32 -11.44
C ALA A 140 7.42 22.05 -10.41
N GLY A 141 6.11 22.17 -10.68
CA GLY A 141 5.16 22.75 -9.73
C GLY A 141 5.07 21.99 -8.41
N ILE A 142 5.03 20.64 -8.48
CA ILE A 142 5.07 19.78 -7.29
C ILE A 142 6.37 20.02 -6.49
N THR A 143 7.53 20.00 -7.15
CA THR A 143 8.83 20.18 -6.51
C THR A 143 8.90 21.53 -5.83
N LEU A 144 8.53 22.61 -6.51
CA LEU A 144 8.51 23.97 -5.96
C LEU A 144 7.62 24.06 -4.71
N ALA A 145 6.43 23.45 -4.75
CA ALA A 145 5.53 23.40 -3.59
C ALA A 145 6.07 22.57 -2.43
N GLN A 146 6.92 21.57 -2.69
CA GLN A 146 7.51 20.70 -1.68
C GLN A 146 8.81 21.27 -1.08
N LEU A 147 9.44 22.27 -1.71
CA LEU A 147 10.74 22.81 -1.29
C LEU A 147 10.80 23.24 0.19
N PRO A 148 9.84 23.98 0.76
CA PRO A 148 9.92 24.38 2.17
C PRO A 148 9.94 23.19 3.13
N TRP A 149 9.12 22.17 2.85
CA TRP A 149 9.10 20.94 3.64
C TRP A 149 10.39 20.13 3.46
N LEU A 150 10.92 20.04 2.24
CA LEU A 150 12.19 19.36 1.98
C LEU A 150 13.35 20.04 2.70
N ALA A 151 13.42 21.37 2.69
CA ALA A 151 14.44 22.11 3.42
C ALA A 151 14.39 21.83 4.94
N TYR A 152 13.18 21.73 5.49
CA TYR A 152 12.97 21.41 6.91
C TYR A 152 13.34 19.95 7.26
N VAL A 153 13.00 18.98 6.39
CA VAL A 153 13.16 17.54 6.69
C VAL A 153 14.46 16.94 6.14
N ALA A 154 15.20 17.64 5.28
CA ALA A 154 16.44 17.15 4.67
C ALA A 154 17.45 16.55 5.66
N PRO A 155 17.75 17.18 6.82
CA PRO A 155 18.68 16.60 7.79
C PRO A 155 18.20 15.24 8.33
N LEU A 156 16.90 15.08 8.53
CA LEU A 156 16.29 13.83 9.01
C LEU A 156 16.33 12.73 7.94
N LEU A 157 16.15 13.09 6.66
CA LEU A 157 16.21 12.13 5.57
C LEU A 157 17.60 11.52 5.41
N VAL A 158 18.65 12.33 5.62
CA VAL A 158 20.04 11.92 5.47
C VAL A 158 20.56 11.23 6.74
N GLY A 159 20.22 11.72 7.93
CA GLY A 159 20.78 11.24 9.19
C GLY A 159 20.11 10.00 9.80
N HIS A 160 18.88 9.67 9.41
CA HIS A 160 18.17 8.54 10.03
C HIS A 160 18.44 7.24 9.27
N SER A 161 18.99 6.18 9.89
CA SER A 161 19.00 4.83 9.31
C SER A 161 17.87 4.01 9.92
N LYS A 162 17.41 2.95 9.22
CA LYS A 162 16.48 1.97 9.81
C LYS A 162 17.27 0.72 10.12
N SER A 163 18.03 0.74 11.20
CA SER A 163 18.93 -0.35 11.61
C SER A 163 18.22 -1.70 11.80
N TRP A 164 16.91 -1.70 12.03
CA TRP A 164 16.09 -2.92 12.12
C TRP A 164 15.67 -3.52 10.76
N ILE A 165 15.99 -2.90 9.62
CA ILE A 165 15.67 -3.42 8.28
C ILE A 165 16.95 -3.98 7.65
N SER A 166 16.94 -5.29 7.37
CA SER A 166 18.01 -5.95 6.63
C SER A 166 17.82 -5.82 5.12
N ALA A 167 18.92 -5.87 4.38
CA ALA A 167 18.88 -5.99 2.92
C ALA A 167 18.23 -7.33 2.54
N ALA A 168 17.17 -7.26 1.73
CA ALA A 168 16.46 -8.44 1.24
C ALA A 168 16.92 -8.80 -0.18
N GLY A 169 17.15 -10.08 -0.44
CA GLY A 169 17.50 -10.57 -1.77
C GLY A 169 16.34 -10.45 -2.77
N SER A 170 16.63 -10.46 -4.07
CA SER A 170 15.60 -10.29 -5.12
C SER A 170 14.49 -11.34 -5.05
N MET A 171 14.86 -12.61 -4.81
CA MET A 171 13.90 -13.70 -4.71
C MET A 171 13.06 -13.60 -3.43
N GLU A 172 13.67 -13.16 -2.33
CA GLU A 172 12.95 -12.90 -1.07
C GLU A 172 11.93 -11.79 -1.24
N VAL A 173 12.31 -10.66 -1.85
CA VAL A 173 11.40 -9.55 -2.15
C VAL A 173 10.26 -10.00 -3.05
N LEU A 174 10.56 -10.74 -4.12
CA LEU A 174 9.54 -11.26 -5.03
C LEU A 174 8.55 -12.17 -4.28
N TRP A 175 9.05 -13.09 -3.46
CA TRP A 175 8.22 -14.00 -2.67
C TRP A 175 7.35 -13.25 -1.65
N ARG A 176 7.94 -12.29 -0.92
CA ARG A 176 7.21 -11.44 0.04
C ARG A 176 6.10 -10.64 -0.63
N LEU A 177 6.35 -10.08 -1.82
CA LEU A 177 5.32 -9.36 -2.57
C LEU A 177 4.21 -10.30 -3.07
N LEU A 178 4.55 -11.45 -3.66
CA LEU A 178 3.57 -12.40 -4.17
C LEU A 178 2.67 -12.97 -3.07
N THR A 179 3.24 -13.30 -1.91
CA THR A 179 2.49 -13.84 -0.76
C THR A 179 1.57 -12.78 -0.16
N VAL A 180 2.09 -11.57 0.08
CA VAL A 180 1.33 -10.50 0.71
C VAL A 180 0.24 -9.93 -0.22
N PHE A 181 0.51 -9.78 -1.52
CA PHE A 181 -0.48 -9.30 -2.48
C PHE A 181 -1.57 -10.32 -2.83
N SER A 182 -1.36 -11.61 -2.53
CA SER A 182 -2.36 -12.66 -2.77
C SER A 182 -3.15 -13.01 -1.52
N ALA A 183 -2.47 -13.57 -0.51
CA ALA A 183 -3.10 -14.15 0.68
C ALA A 183 -3.07 -13.21 1.90
N GLY A 184 -2.29 -12.13 1.86
CA GLY A 184 -2.09 -11.22 2.97
C GLY A 184 -0.85 -11.54 3.82
N GLN A 185 -0.61 -10.72 4.83
CA GLN A 185 0.52 -10.91 5.74
C GLN A 185 0.33 -12.16 6.60
N ALA A 186 1.42 -12.82 6.98
CA ALA A 186 1.38 -13.94 7.91
C ALA A 186 0.83 -13.49 9.28
N SER A 187 1.21 -12.29 9.72
CA SER A 187 0.65 -11.61 10.89
C SER A 187 -0.83 -11.25 10.75
N ALA A 188 -1.38 -11.30 9.54
CA ALA A 188 -2.77 -10.99 9.20
C ALA A 188 -3.57 -12.25 8.85
N GLY A 189 -3.24 -13.40 9.46
CA GLY A 189 -4.01 -14.63 9.33
C GLY A 189 -3.69 -15.49 8.11
N ALA A 190 -2.76 -15.08 7.24
CA ALA A 190 -2.36 -15.89 6.10
C ALA A 190 -1.46 -17.05 6.55
N SER A 191 -1.96 -18.28 6.46
CA SER A 191 -1.15 -19.48 6.74
C SER A 191 -0.04 -19.64 5.68
N PRO A 192 1.08 -20.33 5.98
CA PRO A 192 2.13 -20.59 5.00
C PRO A 192 1.61 -21.30 3.74
N MET A 193 0.66 -22.22 3.91
CA MET A 193 0.01 -22.91 2.79
C MET A 193 -0.81 -21.95 1.91
N ASN A 194 -1.62 -21.09 2.53
CA ASN A 194 -2.40 -20.06 1.81
C ASN A 194 -1.49 -19.09 1.05
N GLN A 195 -0.37 -18.69 1.67
CA GLN A 195 0.63 -17.82 1.05
C GLN A 195 1.29 -18.49 -0.15
N ALA A 196 1.66 -19.77 -0.05
CA ALA A 196 2.27 -20.50 -1.16
C ALA A 196 1.30 -20.66 -2.33
N ILE A 197 0.06 -21.11 -2.08
CA ILE A 197 -0.98 -21.26 -3.11
C ILE A 197 -1.29 -19.90 -3.75
N GLY A 198 -1.51 -18.87 -2.92
CA GLY A 198 -1.79 -17.51 -3.37
C GLY A 198 -0.66 -16.94 -4.23
N ALA A 199 0.60 -17.11 -3.83
CA ALA A 199 1.76 -16.63 -4.56
C ALA A 199 1.89 -17.29 -5.94
N LEU A 200 1.71 -18.61 -6.02
CA LEU A 200 1.77 -19.36 -7.28
C LEU A 200 0.65 -18.95 -8.25
N VAL A 201 -0.59 -18.85 -7.74
CA VAL A 201 -1.75 -18.39 -8.54
C VAL A 201 -1.53 -16.97 -9.02
N LEU A 202 -1.10 -16.06 -8.14
CA LEU A 202 -0.84 -14.67 -8.51
C LEU A 202 0.29 -14.57 -9.55
N ALA A 203 1.41 -15.26 -9.36
CA ALA A 203 2.51 -15.26 -10.32
C ALA A 203 2.05 -15.70 -11.72
N ALA A 204 1.30 -16.80 -11.81
CA ALA A 204 0.75 -17.28 -13.08
C ALA A 204 -0.18 -16.23 -13.74
N LEU A 205 -1.04 -15.59 -12.95
CA LEU A 205 -1.95 -14.54 -13.44
C LEU A 205 -1.21 -13.28 -13.87
N LEU A 206 -0.13 -12.87 -13.18
CA LEU A 206 0.66 -11.70 -13.56
C LEU A 206 1.45 -11.95 -14.85
N ILE A 207 2.03 -13.14 -15.01
CA ILE A 207 2.71 -13.53 -16.25
C ILE A 207 1.70 -13.54 -17.42
N TRP A 208 0.59 -14.26 -17.26
CA TRP A 208 -0.43 -14.36 -18.31
C TRP A 208 -1.09 -13.02 -18.63
N GLY A 209 -1.43 -12.25 -17.59
CA GLY A 209 -1.96 -10.89 -17.72
C GLY A 209 -1.01 -9.96 -18.47
N SER A 210 0.29 -10.03 -18.18
CA SER A 210 1.31 -9.25 -18.89
C SER A 210 1.38 -9.60 -20.36
N VAL A 211 1.40 -10.90 -20.69
CA VAL A 211 1.41 -11.38 -22.08
C VAL A 211 0.19 -10.87 -22.83
N LEU A 212 -1.01 -11.00 -22.26
CA LEU A 212 -2.25 -10.53 -22.89
C LEU A 212 -2.28 -9.01 -23.07
N LEU A 213 -1.84 -8.28 -22.06
CA LEU A 213 -1.82 -6.82 -22.07
C LEU A 213 -0.86 -6.29 -23.14
N LEU A 214 0.35 -6.85 -23.23
CA LEU A 214 1.33 -6.50 -24.26
C LEU A 214 0.83 -6.84 -25.66
N ARG A 215 0.12 -7.97 -25.83
CA ARG A 215 -0.39 -8.41 -27.15
C ARG A 215 -1.60 -7.63 -27.62
N ARG A 216 -2.53 -7.27 -26.73
CA ARG A 216 -3.86 -6.76 -27.11
C ARG A 216 -4.13 -5.31 -26.71
N ALA A 217 -3.35 -4.76 -25.79
CA ALA A 217 -3.57 -3.42 -25.26
C ALA A 217 -2.22 -2.74 -24.92
N LEU A 218 -1.29 -2.76 -25.87
CA LEU A 218 0.06 -2.19 -25.72
C LEU A 218 0.06 -0.74 -25.23
N ARG A 219 -0.94 0.06 -25.64
CA ARG A 219 -1.12 1.45 -25.16
C ARG A 219 -1.28 1.51 -23.64
N ALA A 220 -1.99 0.56 -23.04
CA ALA A 220 -2.22 0.51 -21.60
C ALA A 220 -1.12 -0.21 -20.84
N ALA A 221 -0.34 -1.06 -21.51
CA ALA A 221 0.66 -1.92 -20.89
C ALA A 221 1.66 -1.14 -20.04
N ALA A 222 2.24 -0.07 -20.57
CA ALA A 222 3.22 0.75 -19.85
C ALA A 222 2.66 1.31 -18.53
N TRP A 223 1.41 1.79 -18.54
CA TRP A 223 0.76 2.39 -17.37
C TRP A 223 0.41 1.36 -16.30
N VAL A 224 -0.16 0.23 -16.69
CA VAL A 224 -0.50 -0.84 -15.74
C VAL A 224 0.75 -1.49 -15.16
N LEU A 225 1.80 -1.72 -15.97
CA LEU A 225 3.07 -2.27 -15.49
C LEU A 225 3.81 -1.29 -14.56
N ALA A 226 3.78 0.01 -14.86
CA ALA A 226 4.31 1.03 -13.98
C ALA A 226 3.59 1.06 -12.62
N LEU A 227 2.27 0.87 -12.61
CA LEU A 227 1.51 0.74 -11.36
C LEU A 227 1.85 -0.54 -10.63
N ALA A 228 1.88 -1.69 -11.31
CA ALA A 228 2.03 -3.00 -10.69
C ALA A 228 3.45 -3.28 -10.16
N VAL A 229 4.48 -2.84 -10.90
CA VAL A 229 5.88 -3.23 -10.66
C VAL A 229 6.77 -2.03 -10.37
N GLY A 230 6.39 -0.82 -10.79
CA GLY A 230 7.26 0.34 -10.74
C GLY A 230 7.70 0.73 -9.33
N THR A 231 6.77 0.92 -8.39
CA THR A 231 7.14 1.26 -6.99
C THR A 231 7.93 0.15 -6.29
N PRO A 232 7.52 -1.13 -6.35
CA PRO A 232 8.29 -2.22 -5.76
C PRO A 232 9.70 -2.33 -6.33
N LEU A 233 9.85 -2.16 -7.66
CA LEU A 233 11.16 -2.18 -8.33
C LEU A 233 12.05 -1.05 -7.82
N TRP A 234 11.56 0.19 -7.78
CA TRP A 234 12.34 1.32 -7.28
C TRP A 234 12.69 1.18 -5.80
N LEU A 235 11.78 0.66 -4.97
CA LEU A 235 12.04 0.40 -3.56
C LEU A 235 13.12 -0.67 -3.36
N TRP A 236 13.08 -1.74 -4.15
CA TRP A 236 14.09 -2.79 -4.12
C TRP A 236 15.45 -2.25 -4.57
N LEU A 237 15.50 -1.50 -5.68
CA LEU A 237 16.73 -0.86 -6.16
C LEU A 237 17.32 0.09 -5.12
N LEU A 238 16.49 0.92 -4.48
CA LEU A 238 16.92 1.81 -3.41
C LEU A 238 17.45 1.04 -2.20
N SER A 239 16.92 -0.16 -1.95
CA SER A 239 17.32 -1.00 -0.82
C SER A 239 18.71 -1.63 -0.95
N PHE A 240 19.32 -1.61 -2.14
CA PHE A 240 20.75 -1.94 -2.30
C PHE A 240 21.66 -0.86 -1.72
N TYR A 241 21.23 0.40 -1.75
CA TYR A 241 22.00 1.51 -1.18
C TYR A 241 21.65 1.73 0.30
N ARG A 242 20.36 1.63 0.64
CA ARG A 242 19.86 1.83 2.01
C ARG A 242 18.68 0.89 2.25
N PRO A 243 18.84 -0.17 3.07
CA PRO A 243 17.75 -1.10 3.36
C PRO A 243 16.49 -0.40 3.90
N VAL A 244 15.45 -0.33 3.06
CA VAL A 244 14.18 0.33 3.40
C VAL A 244 12.95 -0.47 2.98
N PHE A 245 13.15 -1.61 2.30
CA PHE A 245 12.07 -2.42 1.77
C PHE A 245 11.22 -3.02 2.88
N THR A 246 9.97 -2.59 2.91
CA THR A 246 8.89 -3.26 3.64
C THR A 246 7.65 -3.27 2.74
N GLU A 247 6.83 -4.30 2.87
CA GLU A 247 5.71 -4.61 1.98
C GLU A 247 4.67 -3.49 1.99
N GLN A 248 4.51 -2.79 3.12
CA GLN A 248 3.57 -1.67 3.27
C GLN A 248 3.88 -0.50 2.33
N TYR A 249 5.16 -0.28 1.98
CA TYR A 249 5.54 0.75 1.01
C TYR A 249 5.21 0.34 -0.43
N ALA A 250 5.13 -0.96 -0.70
CA ALA A 250 4.72 -1.51 -1.99
C ALA A 250 3.19 -1.55 -2.17
N LEU A 251 2.40 -1.24 -1.13
CA LEU A 251 0.93 -1.30 -1.18
C LEU A 251 0.32 -0.46 -2.31
N VAL A 252 0.95 0.66 -2.67
CA VAL A 252 0.51 1.53 -3.78
C VAL A 252 0.51 0.83 -5.13
N ALA A 253 1.22 -0.29 -5.26
CA ALA A 253 1.32 -1.06 -6.50
C ALA A 253 0.18 -2.07 -6.68
N LEU A 254 -0.50 -2.41 -5.58
CA LEU A 254 -1.49 -3.47 -5.55
C LEU A 254 -2.69 -3.24 -6.49
N PRO A 255 -3.21 -2.02 -6.71
CA PRO A 255 -4.21 -1.79 -7.77
C PRO A 255 -3.72 -2.20 -9.16
N GLY A 256 -2.46 -1.93 -9.49
CA GLY A 256 -1.84 -2.36 -10.75
C GLY A 256 -1.75 -3.88 -10.85
N VAL A 257 -1.38 -4.54 -9.76
CA VAL A 257 -1.36 -6.02 -9.64
C VAL A 257 -2.76 -6.60 -9.85
N CYS A 258 -3.80 -6.03 -9.23
CA CYS A 258 -5.19 -6.44 -9.42
C CYS A 258 -5.65 -6.25 -10.87
N LEU A 259 -5.29 -5.13 -11.51
CA LEU A 259 -5.60 -4.87 -12.92
C LEU A 259 -4.95 -5.91 -13.85
N LEU A 260 -3.68 -6.24 -13.59
CA LEU A 260 -2.93 -7.20 -14.39
C LEU A 260 -3.48 -8.63 -14.21
N ALA A 261 -3.76 -9.04 -12.97
CA ALA A 261 -4.37 -10.33 -12.68
C ALA A 261 -5.77 -10.46 -13.31
N ALA A 262 -6.61 -9.43 -13.20
CA ALA A 262 -7.94 -9.41 -13.80
C ALA A 262 -7.91 -9.41 -15.34
N ALA A 263 -6.88 -8.81 -15.96
CA ALA A 263 -6.66 -8.91 -17.40
C ALA A 263 -6.34 -10.36 -17.81
N GLY A 264 -5.49 -11.06 -17.05
CA GLY A 264 -5.23 -12.49 -17.19
C GLY A 264 -6.50 -13.33 -17.17
N LEU A 265 -7.30 -13.12 -16.12
CA LEU A 265 -8.59 -13.80 -15.90
C LEU A 265 -9.62 -13.52 -17.01
N SER A 266 -9.66 -12.29 -17.52
CA SER A 266 -10.57 -11.92 -18.60
C SER A 266 -10.19 -12.58 -19.93
N GLY A 267 -8.90 -12.74 -20.20
CA GLY A 267 -8.44 -13.47 -21.38
C GLY A 267 -8.74 -14.96 -21.34
N LEU A 268 -8.72 -15.58 -20.16
CA LEU A 268 -9.14 -16.99 -20.01
C LEU A 268 -10.59 -17.19 -20.44
N ALA A 269 -11.52 -16.31 -20.06
CA ALA A 269 -12.92 -16.46 -20.45
C ALA A 269 -13.18 -16.35 -21.96
N ALA A 270 -12.25 -15.78 -22.72
CA ALA A 270 -12.32 -15.76 -24.17
C ALA A 270 -11.95 -17.11 -24.82
N ALA A 271 -11.38 -18.05 -24.06
CA ALA A 271 -10.93 -19.37 -24.53
C ALA A 271 -12.02 -20.47 -24.42
N GLY A 272 -13.30 -20.11 -24.48
CA GLY A 272 -14.41 -21.06 -24.43
C GLY A 272 -14.82 -21.47 -23.00
N TRP A 273 -15.50 -22.62 -22.87
CA TRP A 273 -16.11 -23.04 -21.61
C TRP A 273 -15.09 -23.31 -20.50
N TRP A 274 -14.03 -24.07 -20.80
CA TRP A 274 -12.93 -24.36 -19.88
C TRP A 274 -12.24 -23.09 -19.38
N GLY A 275 -12.14 -22.07 -20.24
CA GLY A 275 -11.63 -20.76 -19.89
C GLY A 275 -12.53 -19.99 -18.92
N LYS A 276 -13.85 -20.05 -19.09
CA LYS A 276 -14.83 -19.47 -18.14
C LYS A 276 -14.81 -20.20 -16.80
N ALA A 277 -14.70 -21.53 -16.82
CA ALA A 277 -14.57 -22.35 -15.62
C ALA A 277 -13.28 -22.02 -14.87
N GLY A 278 -12.14 -22.00 -15.55
CA GLY A 278 -10.83 -21.63 -14.98
C GLY A 278 -10.82 -20.21 -14.40
N ARG A 279 -11.45 -19.24 -15.09
CA ARG A 279 -11.64 -17.88 -14.55
C ARG A 279 -12.43 -17.89 -13.25
N SER A 280 -13.57 -18.59 -13.23
CA SER A 280 -14.45 -18.63 -12.06
C SER A 280 -13.75 -19.32 -10.89
N PHE A 281 -13.07 -20.44 -11.16
CA PHE A 281 -12.25 -21.14 -10.18
C PHE A 281 -11.16 -20.24 -9.59
N ALA A 282 -10.45 -19.47 -10.41
CA ALA A 282 -9.40 -18.58 -9.92
C ALA A 282 -9.94 -17.43 -9.04
N TYR A 283 -11.06 -16.80 -9.40
CA TYR A 283 -11.72 -15.80 -8.54
C TYR A 283 -12.20 -16.42 -7.23
N THR A 284 -12.87 -17.57 -7.29
CA THR A 284 -13.37 -18.27 -6.10
C THR A 284 -12.22 -18.67 -5.19
N THR A 285 -11.13 -19.22 -5.73
CA THR A 285 -9.94 -19.58 -4.97
C THR A 285 -9.30 -18.37 -4.30
N PHE A 286 -9.14 -17.26 -5.03
CA PHE A 286 -8.61 -16.01 -4.44
C PHE A 286 -9.50 -15.49 -3.31
N ILE A 287 -10.81 -15.43 -3.52
CA ILE A 287 -11.77 -14.95 -2.52
C ILE A 287 -11.80 -15.89 -1.31
N ALA A 288 -11.80 -17.20 -1.52
CA ALA A 288 -11.79 -18.18 -0.43
C ALA A 288 -10.52 -18.07 0.43
N ILE A 289 -9.34 -18.01 -0.21
CA ILE A 289 -8.07 -17.78 0.50
C ILE A 289 -8.11 -16.46 1.28
N SER A 290 -8.64 -15.41 0.66
CA SER A 290 -8.75 -14.09 1.30
C SER A 290 -9.67 -14.11 2.52
N LEU A 291 -10.84 -14.74 2.40
CA LEU A 291 -11.79 -14.89 3.50
C LEU A 291 -11.24 -15.77 4.63
N LEU A 292 -10.47 -16.82 4.31
CA LEU A 292 -9.78 -17.63 5.31
C LEU A 292 -8.73 -16.80 6.07
N SER A 293 -7.88 -16.05 5.36
CA SER A 293 -6.90 -15.16 5.99
C SER A 293 -7.58 -14.10 6.87
N LEU A 294 -8.66 -13.48 6.38
CA LEU A 294 -9.42 -12.49 7.15
C LEU A 294 -10.13 -13.11 8.35
N SER A 295 -10.69 -14.30 8.22
CA SER A 295 -11.28 -15.04 9.34
C SER A 295 -10.25 -15.30 10.44
N ASN A 296 -9.05 -15.73 10.06
CA ASN A 296 -7.95 -15.88 11.01
C ASN A 296 -7.58 -14.54 11.65
N TYR A 297 -7.50 -13.47 10.87
CA TYR A 297 -7.19 -12.13 11.37
C TYR A 297 -8.20 -11.63 12.42
N TYR A 298 -9.51 -11.82 12.20
CA TYR A 298 -10.54 -11.30 13.11
C TYR A 298 -10.80 -12.19 14.32
N PHE A 299 -10.70 -13.51 14.16
CA PHE A 299 -11.24 -14.45 15.15
C PHE A 299 -10.18 -15.32 15.82
N ASN A 300 -8.94 -15.33 15.34
CA ASN A 300 -7.87 -16.11 15.95
C ASN A 300 -6.87 -15.18 16.67
N PRO A 301 -6.82 -15.20 18.02
CA PRO A 301 -5.94 -14.33 18.81
C PRO A 301 -4.46 -14.41 18.46
N ARG A 302 -4.00 -15.50 17.83
CA ARG A 302 -2.62 -15.66 17.34
C ARG A 302 -2.22 -14.59 16.31
N TYR A 303 -3.19 -14.03 15.59
CA TYR A 303 -2.98 -13.05 14.53
C TYR A 303 -3.36 -11.62 14.96
N SER A 304 -3.51 -11.39 16.26
CA SER A 304 -3.76 -10.05 16.79
C SER A 304 -2.63 -9.09 16.45
N LYS A 305 -2.99 -7.92 15.89
CA LYS A 305 -2.05 -6.84 15.50
C LYS A 305 -1.20 -6.31 16.64
N SER A 306 -1.77 -6.31 17.84
CA SER A 306 -1.17 -5.76 19.04
C SER A 306 -1.46 -6.69 20.21
N PRO A 307 -0.64 -6.61 21.27
CA PRO A 307 -1.03 -7.13 22.58
C PRO A 307 -2.39 -6.57 23.01
N ASP A 308 -3.06 -7.27 23.93
CA ASP A 308 -4.28 -6.77 24.54
C ASP A 308 -3.96 -5.67 25.56
N TRP A 309 -3.69 -4.47 25.03
CA TRP A 309 -3.34 -3.31 25.83
C TRP A 309 -4.47 -2.89 26.78
N ARG A 310 -5.73 -3.23 26.48
CA ARG A 310 -6.85 -3.00 27.40
C ARG A 310 -6.73 -3.91 28.61
N ALA A 311 -6.57 -5.22 28.38
CA ALA A 311 -6.40 -6.17 29.46
C ALA A 311 -5.16 -5.85 30.33
N VAL A 312 -4.05 -5.43 29.70
CA VAL A 312 -2.85 -4.97 30.43
C VAL A 312 -3.16 -3.74 31.27
N SER A 313 -3.81 -2.71 30.72
CA SER A 313 -4.17 -1.51 31.48
C SER A 313 -5.14 -1.83 32.63
N ASP A 314 -6.16 -2.67 32.40
CA ASP A 314 -7.13 -3.07 33.41
C ASP A 314 -6.49 -3.90 34.54
N TYR A 315 -5.50 -4.73 34.20
CA TYR A 315 -4.68 -5.42 35.19
C TYR A 315 -3.89 -4.42 36.04
N LEU A 316 -3.15 -3.51 35.40
CA LEU A 316 -2.33 -2.51 36.09
C LEU A 316 -3.17 -1.59 36.98
N VAL A 317 -4.35 -1.15 36.54
CA VAL A 317 -5.26 -0.33 37.36
C VAL A 317 -5.72 -1.08 38.62
N ARG A 318 -5.94 -2.39 38.53
CA ARG A 318 -6.40 -3.21 39.67
C ARG A 318 -5.29 -3.57 40.64
N THR A 319 -4.05 -3.66 40.18
CA THR A 319 -2.91 -4.13 40.99
C THR A 319 -1.93 -3.04 41.38
N ALA A 320 -2.07 -1.82 40.83
CA ALA A 320 -1.14 -0.72 41.03
C ALA A 320 -0.89 -0.43 42.51
N ARG A 321 0.40 -0.29 42.86
CA ARG A 321 0.83 0.27 44.14
C ARG A 321 1.49 1.64 43.92
N ALA A 322 1.47 2.47 44.96
CA ALA A 322 1.95 3.85 44.88
C ALA A 322 3.46 3.97 44.65
N ASP A 323 4.22 2.90 44.90
CA ASP A 323 5.68 2.80 44.80
C ASP A 323 6.17 2.02 43.57
N GLU A 324 5.26 1.64 42.66
CA GLU A 324 5.58 0.88 41.45
C GLU A 324 5.73 1.76 40.20
N VAL A 325 6.53 1.29 39.24
CA VAL A 325 6.77 1.92 37.93
C VAL A 325 6.51 0.91 36.81
N VAL A 326 5.95 1.40 35.69
CA VAL A 326 5.81 0.59 34.47
C VAL A 326 7.03 0.80 33.59
N ALA A 327 7.89 -0.23 33.50
CA ALA A 327 9.04 -0.24 32.61
C ALA A 327 8.67 -0.75 31.20
N LEU A 328 8.93 0.04 30.16
CA LEU A 328 8.71 -0.32 28.76
C LEU A 328 10.04 -0.36 27.98
N ASN A 329 10.41 -1.52 27.45
CA ASN A 329 11.64 -1.67 26.65
C ASN A 329 11.46 -1.27 25.18
N LEU A 330 10.25 -1.43 24.65
CA LEU A 330 9.89 -1.02 23.29
C LEU A 330 8.55 -0.28 23.36
N PRO A 331 8.57 1.06 23.54
CA PRO A 331 7.35 1.82 23.74
C PRO A 331 6.45 1.75 22.49
N ASP A 332 5.35 1.01 22.61
CA ASP A 332 4.25 1.02 21.64
C ASP A 332 3.35 2.23 21.94
N PRO A 333 3.18 3.18 20.99
CA PRO A 333 2.27 4.31 21.17
C PRO A 333 0.84 3.92 21.55
N ALA A 334 0.39 2.71 21.16
CA ALA A 334 -0.92 2.21 21.53
C ALA A 334 -1.06 1.97 23.04
N PHE A 335 0.01 1.62 23.74
CA PHE A 335 -0.03 1.46 25.20
C PHE A 335 -0.51 2.74 25.88
N TYR A 336 0.09 3.89 25.54
CA TYR A 336 -0.28 5.19 26.11
C TYR A 336 -1.73 5.60 25.82
N TYR A 337 -2.30 5.12 24.72
CA TYR A 337 -3.71 5.37 24.41
C TYR A 337 -4.65 4.68 25.41
N TYR A 338 -4.32 3.45 25.83
CA TYR A 338 -5.12 2.68 26.78
C TYR A 338 -4.73 2.88 28.23
N TYR A 339 -3.51 3.34 28.51
CA TYR A 339 -2.97 3.45 29.86
C TYR A 339 -3.80 4.38 30.75
N ARG A 340 -4.28 3.87 31.88
CA ARG A 340 -5.06 4.62 32.88
C ARG A 340 -4.56 4.48 34.32
N ALA A 341 -3.54 3.65 34.56
CA ALA A 341 -3.02 3.42 35.91
C ALA A 341 -2.21 4.64 36.42
N PRO A 342 -2.13 4.87 37.74
CA PRO A 342 -1.46 6.04 38.30
C PRO A 342 0.08 5.93 38.32
N MET A 343 0.63 4.75 38.06
CA MET A 343 2.08 4.53 38.09
C MET A 343 2.78 5.38 37.01
N PRO A 344 3.99 5.90 37.27
CA PRO A 344 4.82 6.46 36.22
C PRO A 344 5.18 5.39 35.18
N VAL A 345 5.36 5.81 33.93
CA VAL A 345 5.82 4.95 32.83
C VAL A 345 7.22 5.39 32.44
N GLU A 346 8.17 4.47 32.48
CA GLU A 346 9.58 4.71 32.15
C GLU A 346 10.01 3.82 30.98
N ALA A 347 10.73 4.40 30.03
CA ALA A 347 11.38 3.64 28.98
C ALA A 347 12.68 3.03 29.52
N VAL A 348 12.89 1.72 29.31
CA VAL A 348 14.06 1.00 29.84
C VAL A 348 14.78 0.25 28.71
N PRO A 349 16.04 0.57 28.40
CA PRO A 349 16.90 1.52 29.09
C PRO A 349 16.45 2.98 28.92
N ALA A 350 16.75 3.83 29.91
CA ALA A 350 16.42 5.25 29.91
C ALA A 350 17.18 6.03 28.80
N ALA A 351 18.27 5.45 28.30
CA ALA A 351 18.96 5.87 27.09
C ALA A 351 18.49 5.03 25.90
N PRO A 352 18.53 5.54 24.66
CA PRO A 352 18.38 4.71 23.48
C PRO A 352 19.34 3.52 23.61
N LEU A 353 18.86 2.29 23.40
CA LEU A 353 19.77 1.17 23.15
C LEU A 353 20.76 1.64 22.09
N ALA A 354 22.03 1.79 22.45
CA ALA A 354 23.10 1.96 21.47
C ALA A 354 22.87 0.86 20.43
N GLU A 355 22.76 1.24 19.16
CA GLU A 355 22.36 0.33 18.09
C GLU A 355 23.12 -1.00 18.24
N ILE A 356 22.41 -2.07 18.59
CA ILE A 356 22.98 -3.41 18.66
C ILE A 356 23.23 -3.81 17.21
N GLY A 357 24.40 -3.43 16.68
CA GLY A 357 24.76 -3.63 15.28
C GLY A 357 26.06 -2.96 14.82
N GLY A 358 26.89 -2.45 15.74
CA GLY A 358 28.25 -1.99 15.44
C GLY A 358 29.30 -3.02 15.89
N ALA A 359 29.45 -4.10 15.12
CA ALA A 359 30.65 -4.94 15.10
C ALA A 359 30.84 -5.50 13.69
#